data_AF-A0A9X5I4W0-F1
#
_entry.id   AF-A0A9X5I4W0-F1
#
_cell.length_a   1.000
_cell.length_b   1.000
_cell.length_c   1.000
_cell.angle_alpha   90.00
_cell.angle_beta   90.00
_cell.angle_gamma   90.00
#
_symmetry.space_group_name_H-M   'P 1'
#
loop_
_entity.id
_entity.type
_entity.pdbx_description
1 polymer ?
#
loop_
_entity_poly.entity_id
_entity_poly.type
_entity_poly.pdbx_seq_one_letter_code
_entity_poly.pdbx_strand_id
1 'polypeptide(L)'
;MSYDPTKLNHSEILSLLASGVLEYFGRIKAGEKDPFPYPDPLIRGFNQLSIACALQNVERSKRPKGVVEFVETWGKLPLTKWALKLEVADYDFAADDCLIKPDLSKPTQLCKDLARGLRLVS
;
A
#
# COMPACT_ATOMS: atom_id res chain seq x y z
N MET A 1 1.06 -16.56 21.98
CA MET A 1 0.12 -15.61 21.32
C MET A 1 -0.86 -16.44 20.51
N SER A 2 -2.16 -16.26 20.72
CA SER A 2 -3.20 -16.96 19.95
C SER A 2 -3.27 -16.34 18.55
N TYR A 3 -3.04 -17.14 17.50
CA TYR A 3 -3.24 -16.72 16.12
C TYR A 3 -4.74 -16.48 15.89
N ASP A 4 -5.11 -15.23 15.60
CA ASP A 4 -6.47 -14.87 15.22
C ASP A 4 -6.52 -14.75 13.69
N PRO A 5 -7.08 -15.73 12.97
CA PRO A 5 -7.12 -15.71 11.50
C PRO A 5 -7.99 -14.57 10.94
N THR A 6 -8.74 -13.87 11.79
CA THR A 6 -9.53 -12.70 11.38
C THR A 6 -8.72 -11.40 11.39
N LYS A 7 -7.54 -11.41 12.02
CA LYS A 7 -6.65 -10.24 12.06
C LYS A 7 -5.67 -10.27 10.90
N LEU A 8 -5.88 -9.37 9.96
CA LEU A 8 -4.92 -9.12 8.90
C LEU A 8 -3.66 -8.46 9.46
N ASN A 9 -2.51 -8.85 8.94
CA ASN A 9 -1.24 -8.24 9.26
C ASN A 9 -1.06 -6.95 8.43
N HIS A 10 -1.34 -5.80 9.02
CA HIS A 10 -1.26 -4.51 8.32
C HIS A 10 0.16 -4.19 7.81
N SER A 11 1.20 -4.62 8.53
CA SER A 11 2.60 -4.49 8.10
C SER A 11 2.87 -5.29 6.83
N GLU A 12 2.31 -6.50 6.73
CA GLU A 12 2.40 -7.33 5.52
C GLU A 12 1.65 -6.68 4.35
N ILE A 13 0.44 -6.16 4.59
CA ILE A 13 -0.34 -5.43 3.57
C ILE A 13 0.49 -4.30 2.97
N LEU A 14 1.06 -3.45 3.83
CA LEU A 14 1.88 -2.32 3.41
C LEU A 14 3.16 -2.75 2.71
N SER A 15 3.81 -3.81 3.19
CA SER A 15 5.02 -4.36 2.55
C SER A 15 4.72 -4.91 1.15
N LEU A 16 3.61 -5.61 0.96
CA LEU A 16 3.15 -6.12 -0.34
C LEU A 16 2.80 -4.98 -1.29
N LEU A 17 2.00 -4.01 -0.83
CA LEU A 17 1.64 -2.83 -1.62
C LEU A 17 2.89 -2.05 -2.04
N ALA A 18 3.82 -1.82 -1.12
CA ALA A 18 5.04 -1.08 -1.39
C ALA A 18 5.94 -1.81 -2.40
N SER A 19 6.18 -3.10 -2.20
CA SER A 19 6.94 -3.93 -3.14
C SER A 19 6.31 -3.93 -4.53
N GLY A 20 4.98 -4.09 -4.58
CA GLY A 20 4.22 -4.05 -5.82
C GLY A 20 4.28 -2.69 -6.54
N VAL A 21 4.24 -1.58 -5.79
CA VAL A 21 4.42 -0.23 -6.32
C VAL A 21 5.83 -0.05 -6.88
N LEU A 22 6.88 -0.51 -6.20
CA LEU A 22 8.25 -0.43 -6.71
C LEU A 22 8.41 -1.20 -8.03
N GLU A 23 7.88 -2.42 -8.11
CA GLU A 23 7.90 -3.21 -9.34
C GLU A 23 7.10 -2.55 -10.47
N TYR A 24 5.90 -2.03 -10.17
CA TYR A 24 5.04 -1.35 -11.13
C TYR A 24 5.75 -0.14 -11.76
N PHE A 25 6.34 0.73 -10.94
CA PHE A 25 7.11 1.87 -11.45
C PHE A 25 8.45 1.46 -12.08
N GLY A 26 9.01 0.32 -11.69
CA GLY A 26 10.17 -0.28 -12.36
C GLY A 26 9.85 -0.65 -13.82
N ARG A 27 8.68 -1.26 -14.06
CA ARG A 27 8.18 -1.58 -15.41
C ARG A 27 7.87 -0.33 -16.23
N ILE A 28 7.26 0.69 -15.61
CA ILE A 28 7.06 2.00 -16.27
C ILE A 28 8.38 2.60 -16.72
N LYS A 29 9.39 2.58 -15.84
CA LYS A 29 10.73 3.07 -16.17
C LYS A 29 11.38 2.25 -17.30
N ALA A 30 11.06 0.97 -17.42
CA ALA A 30 11.51 0.10 -18.51
C ALA A 30 10.75 0.34 -19.83
N GLY A 31 9.72 1.19 -19.86
CA GLY A 31 9.00 1.60 -21.05
C GLY A 31 7.55 1.12 -21.13
N GLU A 32 7.05 0.38 -20.15
CA GLU A 32 5.65 -0.05 -20.11
C GLU A 32 4.74 1.13 -19.72
N LYS A 33 3.83 1.56 -20.61
CA LYS A 33 2.95 2.70 -20.31
C LYS A 33 1.92 2.39 -19.23
N ASP A 34 1.36 1.19 -19.24
CA ASP A 34 0.43 0.68 -18.23
C ASP A 34 0.75 -0.79 -17.98
N PRO A 35 1.60 -1.09 -16.97
CA PRO A 35 2.05 -2.45 -16.70
C PRO A 35 0.89 -3.43 -16.47
N PHE A 36 0.73 -4.37 -17.40
CA PHE A 36 -0.23 -5.47 -17.30
C PHE A 36 0.39 -6.77 -17.84
N PRO A 37 0.29 -7.90 -17.12
CA PRO A 37 -0.36 -8.08 -15.81
C PRO A 37 0.32 -7.29 -14.70
N TYR A 38 -0.43 -6.84 -13.70
CA TYR A 38 0.13 -6.10 -12.56
C TYR A 38 1.10 -6.99 -11.77
N PRO A 39 2.10 -6.41 -11.08
CA PRO A 39 2.99 -7.16 -10.20
C PRO A 39 2.23 -7.99 -9.16
N ASP A 40 2.61 -9.25 -8.97
CA ASP A 40 1.96 -10.16 -8.02
C ASP A 40 1.88 -9.59 -6.60
N PRO A 41 2.92 -8.93 -6.05
CA PRO A 41 2.82 -8.30 -4.72
C PRO A 41 1.76 -7.20 -4.69
N LEU A 42 1.59 -6.45 -5.77
CA LEU A 42 0.60 -5.38 -5.87
C LEU A 42 -0.82 -5.95 -5.85
N ILE A 43 -1.07 -7.02 -6.60
CA ILE A 43 -2.37 -7.70 -6.63
C ILE A 43 -2.69 -8.28 -5.24
N ARG A 44 -1.73 -8.98 -4.62
CA ARG A 44 -1.90 -9.58 -3.29
C ARG A 44 -2.14 -8.52 -2.22
N GLY A 45 -1.34 -7.46 -2.19
CA GLY A 45 -1.49 -6.35 -1.25
C GLY A 45 -2.82 -5.63 -1.44
N PHE A 46 -3.25 -5.39 -2.69
CA PHE A 46 -4.54 -4.77 -3.00
C PHE A 46 -5.73 -5.64 -2.55
N ASN A 47 -5.64 -6.97 -2.72
CA ASN A 47 -6.67 -7.88 -2.26
C ASN A 47 -6.78 -7.87 -0.73
N GLN A 48 -5.66 -7.93 -0.02
CA GLN A 48 -5.68 -7.85 1.44
C GLN A 48 -6.16 -6.47 1.94
N LEU A 49 -5.77 -5.37 1.27
CA LEU A 49 -6.29 -4.03 1.55
C LEU A 49 -7.82 -3.97 1.40
N SER A 50 -8.34 -4.57 0.33
CA SER A 50 -9.78 -4.62 0.06
C SER A 50 -10.55 -5.38 1.14
N ILE A 51 -9.96 -6.48 1.65
CA ILE A 51 -10.50 -7.25 2.78
C ILE A 51 -10.43 -6.42 4.07
N ALA A 52 -9.31 -5.73 4.34
CA ALA A 52 -9.16 -4.87 5.51
C ALA A 52 -10.21 -3.76 5.54
N CYS A 53 -10.47 -3.11 4.39
CA CYS A 53 -11.54 -2.13 4.24
C CYS A 53 -12.93 -2.74 4.53
N ALA A 54 -13.17 -3.99 4.13
CA ALA A 54 -14.42 -4.67 4.41
C ALA A 54 -14.59 -4.97 5.90
N LEU A 55 -13.55 -5.50 6.56
CA LEU A 55 -13.54 -5.82 7.98
C LEU A 55 -13.73 -4.57 8.87
N GLN A 56 -13.19 -3.43 8.45
CA GLN A 56 -13.36 -2.15 9.17
C GLN A 56 -14.63 -1.38 8.76
N ASN A 57 -15.55 -1.99 8.00
CA ASN A 57 -16.79 -1.34 7.53
C ASN A 57 -16.58 -0.01 6.78
N VAL A 58 -15.45 0.14 6.08
CA VAL A 58 -15.17 1.32 5.25
C VAL A 58 -16.23 1.40 4.14
N GLU A 59 -16.85 2.55 3.90
CA GLU A 59 -17.87 2.67 2.85
C GLU A 59 -17.31 2.32 1.46
N ARG A 60 -18.05 1.61 0.61
CA ARG A 60 -17.56 1.16 -0.72
C ARG A 60 -17.10 2.33 -1.62
N SER A 61 -17.74 3.49 -1.51
CA SER A 61 -17.36 4.73 -2.20
C SER A 61 -15.99 5.28 -1.77
N LYS A 62 -15.53 4.90 -0.57
CA LYS A 62 -14.25 5.26 0.04
C LYS A 62 -13.25 4.11 0.00
N ARG A 63 -13.38 3.16 -0.93
CA ARG A 63 -12.40 2.09 -1.15
C ARG A 63 -11.87 2.22 -2.57
N PRO A 64 -10.60 1.89 -2.83
CA PRO A 64 -10.12 1.83 -4.21
C PRO A 64 -10.85 0.69 -4.95
N LYS A 65 -11.26 0.92 -6.20
CA LYS A 65 -12.03 -0.04 -7.01
C LYS A 65 -11.14 -1.02 -7.75
N GLY A 66 -9.86 -0.68 -7.95
CA GLY A 66 -8.88 -1.54 -8.62
C GLY A 66 -7.45 -1.02 -8.44
N VAL A 67 -6.48 -1.77 -8.99
CA VAL A 67 -5.04 -1.46 -8.89
C VAL A 67 -4.69 -0.11 -9.55
N VAL A 68 -5.31 0.22 -10.69
CA VAL A 68 -5.07 1.51 -11.36
C VAL A 68 -5.46 2.68 -10.45
N GLU A 69 -6.70 2.68 -9.93
CA GLU A 69 -7.16 3.71 -9.00
C GLU A 69 -6.28 3.76 -7.75
N PHE A 70 -5.83 2.60 -7.27
CA PHE A 70 -4.88 2.54 -6.17
C PHE A 70 -3.60 3.32 -6.48
N VAL A 71 -2.93 3.05 -7.59
CA VAL A 71 -1.66 3.72 -7.96
C VAL A 71 -1.86 5.21 -8.27
N GLU A 72 -2.97 5.55 -8.94
CA GLU A 72 -3.20 6.91 -9.42
C GLU A 72 -3.68 7.87 -8.34
N THR A 73 -4.40 7.38 -7.32
CA THR A 73 -4.99 8.21 -6.26
C THR A 73 -4.63 7.74 -4.86
N TRP A 74 -5.03 6.53 -4.47
CA TRP A 74 -4.92 6.08 -3.07
C TRP A 74 -3.48 6.01 -2.56
N GLY A 75 -2.56 5.47 -3.36
CA GLY A 75 -1.14 5.39 -3.02
C GLY A 75 -0.48 6.76 -2.89
N LYS A 76 -1.09 7.82 -3.44
CA LYS A 76 -0.66 9.21 -3.31
C LYS A 76 -1.28 9.94 -2.12
N LEU A 77 -2.39 9.42 -1.56
CA LEU A 77 -2.96 9.98 -0.34
C LEU A 77 -2.07 9.63 0.86
N PRO A 78 -1.88 10.56 1.82
CA PRO A 78 -1.24 10.21 3.07
C PRO A 78 -1.99 9.04 3.74
N LEU A 79 -1.25 8.11 4.33
CA LEU A 79 -1.80 6.90 4.95
C LEU A 79 -2.78 7.26 6.08
N THR A 80 -2.53 8.36 6.80
CA THR A 80 -3.42 8.91 7.84
C THR A 80 -4.76 9.45 7.28
N LYS A 81 -4.85 9.68 5.97
CA LYS A 81 -6.08 10.13 5.27
C LYS A 81 -6.83 8.98 4.62
N TRP A 82 -6.31 7.77 4.68
CA TRP A 82 -7.04 6.61 4.19
C TRP A 82 -8.29 6.40 5.06
N ALA A 83 -9.38 5.97 4.45
CA ALA A 83 -10.60 5.64 5.19
C ALA A 83 -10.43 4.36 6.04
N LEU A 84 -9.29 3.67 5.88
CA LEU A 84 -8.85 2.49 6.61
C LEU A 84 -7.80 2.89 7.66
N LYS A 85 -7.91 2.36 8.88
CA LYS A 85 -6.86 2.50 9.89
C LYS A 85 -5.90 1.32 9.81
N LEU A 86 -4.63 1.58 9.55
CA LEU A 86 -3.58 0.57 9.53
C LEU A 86 -2.75 0.69 10.81
N GLU A 87 -2.63 -0.42 11.53
CA GLU A 87 -1.84 -0.53 12.76
C GLU A 87 -0.56 -1.30 12.46
N VAL A 88 0.57 -0.61 12.41
CA VAL A 88 1.90 -1.20 12.25
C VAL A 88 2.63 -1.07 13.58
N ALA A 89 3.05 -2.20 14.15
CA ALA A 89 3.85 -2.19 15.37
C ALA A 89 5.14 -1.41 15.14
N ASP A 90 5.52 -0.57 16.11
CA ASP A 90 6.77 0.19 16.13
C ASP A 90 6.94 1.21 14.98
N TYR A 91 5.83 1.64 14.34
CA TYR A 91 5.85 2.74 13.39
C TYR A 91 4.69 3.71 13.58
N ASP A 92 5.04 4.98 13.77
CA ASP A 92 4.09 6.08 13.76
C ASP A 92 4.20 6.81 12.41
N PHE A 93 3.14 6.75 11.60
CA PHE A 93 3.13 7.35 10.28
C PHE A 93 3.06 8.88 10.40
N ALA A 94 3.95 9.57 9.70
CA ALA A 94 3.89 11.02 9.59
C ALA A 94 2.61 11.47 8.86
N ALA A 95 2.20 12.73 9.08
CA ALA A 95 0.95 13.26 8.52
C ALA A 95 0.93 13.28 6.97
N ASP A 96 2.10 13.29 6.33
CA ASP A 96 2.33 13.32 4.89
C ASP A 96 2.88 12.00 4.31
N ASP A 97 3.00 10.96 5.14
CA ASP A 97 3.49 9.64 4.72
C ASP A 97 2.57 9.02 3.67
N CYS A 98 3.07 8.85 2.45
CA CYS A 98 2.38 8.24 1.32
C CYS A 98 3.29 7.21 0.63
N LEU A 99 2.73 6.30 -0.17
CA LEU A 99 3.50 5.28 -0.90
C LEU A 99 4.06 5.83 -2.23
N ILE A 100 3.34 6.77 -2.84
CA ILE A 100 3.67 7.38 -4.13
C ILE A 100 3.65 8.89 -3.93
N LYS A 101 4.70 9.57 -4.42
CA LYS A 101 4.75 11.03 -4.39
C LYS A 101 3.58 11.63 -5.18
N PRO A 102 2.78 12.54 -4.59
CA PRO A 102 1.62 13.13 -5.25
C PRO A 102 1.96 13.91 -6.53
N ASP A 103 3.10 14.60 -6.52
CA ASP A 103 3.57 15.52 -7.55
C ASP A 103 4.34 14.83 -8.68
N LEU A 104 5.18 13.86 -8.32
CA LEU A 104 6.18 13.28 -9.23
C LEU A 104 5.82 11.87 -9.70
N SER A 105 4.70 11.32 -9.24
CA SER A 105 4.24 9.96 -9.56
C SER A 105 5.39 8.96 -9.51
N LYS A 106 6.11 8.93 -8.39
CA LYS A 106 7.23 8.01 -8.14
C LYS A 106 7.15 7.47 -6.72
N PRO A 107 7.65 6.26 -6.44
CA PRO A 107 7.65 5.71 -5.10
C PRO A 107 8.37 6.62 -4.10
N THR A 108 7.83 6.76 -2.88
CA THR A 108 8.44 7.51 -1.77
C THR A 108 9.60 6.75 -1.13
N GLN A 109 10.30 7.39 -0.19
CA GLN A 109 11.31 6.69 0.61
C GLN A 109 10.65 5.68 1.56
N LEU A 110 9.55 6.07 2.22
CA LEU A 110 8.72 5.16 3.00
C LEU A 110 8.34 3.89 2.22
N CYS A 111 7.89 4.03 0.97
CA CYS A 111 7.59 2.89 0.12
C CYS A 111 8.79 1.94 -0.03
N LYS A 112 9.99 2.48 -0.25
CA LYS A 112 11.21 1.65 -0.31
C LYS A 112 11.51 0.94 1.02
N ASP A 113 11.28 1.63 2.13
CA ASP A 113 11.58 1.10 3.46
C ASP A 113 10.58 0.01 3.88
N LEU A 114 9.29 0.20 3.58
CA LEU A 114 8.24 -0.80 3.75
C LEU A 114 8.48 -2.05 2.89
N ALA A 115 8.88 -1.87 1.64
CA ALA A 115 9.16 -2.99 0.74
C ALA A 115 10.36 -3.84 1.19
N ARG A 116 11.35 -3.23 1.86
CA ARG A 116 12.50 -3.94 2.43
C ARG A 116 12.17 -4.70 3.73
N GLY A 117 10.96 -4.52 4.26
CA GLY A 117 10.53 -5.09 5.54
C GLY A 117 11.18 -4.33 6.69
N LEU A 118 10.56 -3.20 7.08
CA LEU A 118 11.02 -2.30 8.15
C LEU A 118 11.78 -3.03 9.27
N ARG A 119 13.11 -2.86 9.30
CA ARG A 119 13.88 -2.84 10.54
C ARG A 119 14.06 -1.38 10.90
N LEU A 120 13.08 -0.81 11.57
CA LEU A 120 13.25 0.50 12.18
C LEU A 120 13.88 0.26 13.53
N VAL A 121 15.19 0.47 13.58
CA VAL A 121 15.89 0.60 14.84
C VAL A 121 15.58 2.00 15.35
N SER A 122 15.24 2.03 16.63
CA SER A 122 14.96 3.18 17.50
C SER A 122 15.93 4.35 17.33
#